data_AF-A0A8B6HD54-F1
#
_entry.id   AF-A0A8B6HD54-F1
#
_cell.length_a   1.000
_cell.length_b   1.000
_cell.length_c   1.000
_cell.angle_alpha   90.00
_cell.angle_beta   90.00
_cell.angle_gamma   90.00
#
_symmetry.space_group_name_H-M   'P 1'
#
loop_
_entity.id
_entity.type
_entity.pdbx_description
1 polymer ?
#
loop_
_entity_poly.entity_id
_entity_poly.type
_entity_poly.pdbx_seq_one_letter_code
_entity_poly.pdbx_strand_id
1 'polypeptide(L)'
;MPTSLFSPSPTNTPVTPVPSPTIRMPPSTTRLVPSSNMFNVIDSKFQHIPPQYQIAACDLVREFNSSSGPGNFAKHLLEFIFPELYTQDCLRRHYSYHGDFKNNKNPLDQVRIQFLVQYVCHFYPEVKQPQAWKLMVVTKINQALRRPVKQQKKSVL
;
A
#
# COMPACT_ATOMS: atom_id res chain seq x y z
N MET A 1 -46.09 -1.34 -64.57
CA MET A 1 -44.94 -2.08 -64.00
C MET A 1 -44.15 -1.14 -63.11
N PRO A 2 -44.09 -1.34 -61.78
CA PRO A 2 -42.99 -0.81 -60.99
C PRO A 2 -42.19 -1.93 -60.32
N THR A 3 -40.88 -1.77 -60.40
CA THR A 3 -39.82 -2.69 -60.02
C THR A 3 -39.61 -2.71 -58.51
N SER A 4 -39.47 -3.91 -57.96
CA SER A 4 -39.16 -4.20 -56.56
C SER A 4 -37.76 -3.68 -56.18
N LEU A 5 -37.64 -2.95 -55.07
CA LEU A 5 -36.35 -2.60 -54.45
C LEU A 5 -36.27 -3.30 -53.09
N PHE A 6 -35.61 -4.45 -53.06
CA PHE A 6 -35.28 -5.20 -51.85
C PHE A 6 -34.02 -4.58 -51.23
N SER A 7 -34.10 -4.04 -50.02
CA SER A 7 -32.92 -3.63 -49.24
C SER A 7 -32.39 -4.82 -48.42
N PRO A 8 -31.08 -5.10 -48.41
CA PRO A 8 -30.52 -6.11 -47.51
C PRO A 8 -30.31 -5.55 -46.09
N SER A 9 -30.73 -6.32 -45.10
CA SER A 9 -30.51 -6.05 -43.67
C SER A 9 -29.01 -6.07 -43.29
N PRO A 10 -28.59 -5.27 -42.29
CA PRO A 10 -27.22 -5.30 -41.80
C PRO A 10 -26.95 -6.61 -41.02
N THR A 11 -25.92 -7.33 -41.46
CA THR A 11 -25.37 -8.50 -40.77
C THR A 11 -24.71 -8.05 -39.47
N ASN A 12 -25.29 -8.42 -38.32
CA ASN A 12 -24.65 -8.32 -37.02
C ASN A 12 -23.52 -9.36 -36.93
N THR A 13 -22.27 -8.92 -37.04
CA THR A 13 -21.12 -9.76 -36.68
C THR A 13 -20.91 -9.72 -35.15
N PRO A 14 -20.77 -10.88 -34.49
CA PRO A 14 -20.47 -10.93 -33.07
C PRO A 14 -19.04 -10.44 -32.81
N VAL A 15 -18.91 -9.36 -32.03
CA VAL A 15 -17.63 -8.85 -31.56
C VAL A 15 -17.09 -9.79 -30.49
N THR A 16 -16.04 -10.53 -30.80
CA THR A 16 -15.34 -11.38 -29.83
C THR A 16 -14.69 -10.51 -28.75
N PRO A 17 -14.89 -10.78 -27.45
CA PRO A 17 -14.22 -10.04 -26.40
C PRO A 17 -12.72 -10.34 -26.43
N VAL A 18 -11.91 -9.29 -26.58
CA VAL A 18 -10.45 -9.35 -26.45
C VAL A 18 -10.12 -9.78 -25.00
N PRO A 19 -9.32 -10.83 -24.78
CA PRO A 19 -8.91 -11.21 -23.44
C PRO A 19 -8.10 -10.07 -22.81
N SER A 20 -8.58 -9.56 -21.68
CA SER A 20 -7.86 -8.56 -20.89
C SER A 20 -6.48 -9.09 -20.53
N PRO A 21 -5.40 -8.28 -20.61
CA PRO A 21 -4.10 -8.68 -20.12
C PRO A 21 -4.22 -8.94 -18.63
N THR A 22 -4.28 -10.22 -18.26
CA THR A 22 -4.15 -10.65 -16.88
C THR A 22 -2.74 -10.24 -16.46
N ILE A 23 -2.63 -9.11 -15.76
CA ILE A 23 -1.40 -8.73 -15.08
C ILE A 23 -1.19 -9.81 -14.01
N ARG A 24 -0.39 -10.80 -14.37
CA ARG A 24 0.02 -11.89 -13.50
C ARG A 24 0.82 -11.24 -12.38
N MET A 25 0.19 -11.04 -11.22
CA MET A 25 0.90 -10.61 -10.02
C MET A 25 2.06 -11.59 -9.80
N PRO A 26 3.30 -11.11 -9.59
CA PRO A 26 4.41 -11.99 -9.32
C PRO A 26 4.10 -12.84 -8.07
N PRO A 27 4.60 -14.09 -8.03
CA PRO A 27 4.34 -14.99 -6.92
C PRO A 27 4.80 -14.35 -5.61
N SER A 28 3.98 -14.55 -4.59
CA SER A 28 4.13 -14.12 -3.21
C SER A 28 5.59 -14.03 -2.80
N THR A 29 6.02 -12.81 -2.49
CA THR A 29 7.26 -12.46 -1.82
C THR A 29 7.69 -13.56 -0.84
N THR A 30 8.79 -14.23 -1.13
CA THR A 30 9.33 -15.32 -0.31
C THR A 30 9.53 -14.83 1.12
N ARG A 31 8.93 -15.53 2.09
CA ARG A 31 9.10 -15.23 3.52
C ARG A 31 10.58 -15.36 3.88
N LEU A 32 11.10 -14.41 4.63
CA LEU A 32 12.49 -14.41 5.07
C LEU A 32 12.64 -15.28 6.32
N VAL A 33 13.56 -16.24 6.29
CA VAL A 33 14.04 -16.96 7.48
C VAL A 33 15.20 -16.14 8.06
N PRO A 34 15.05 -15.53 9.24
CA PRO A 34 16.06 -14.58 9.72
C PRO A 34 17.32 -15.27 10.24
N SER A 35 18.49 -14.68 9.95
CA SER A 35 19.77 -15.00 10.59
C SER A 35 20.34 -13.76 11.29
N SER A 36 21.20 -13.93 12.30
CA SER A 36 21.81 -12.80 13.02
C SER A 36 22.60 -11.87 12.08
N ASN A 37 23.24 -12.40 11.04
CA ASN A 37 23.96 -11.59 10.06
C ASN A 37 23.00 -10.71 9.23
N MET A 38 21.80 -11.20 8.92
CA MET A 38 20.80 -10.44 8.18
C MET A 38 20.29 -9.24 8.98
N PHE A 39 20.05 -9.41 10.29
CA PHE A 39 19.62 -8.30 11.14
C PHE A 39 20.66 -7.19 11.22
N ASN A 40 21.93 -7.54 11.42
CA ASN A 40 23.02 -6.56 11.46
C ASN A 40 23.12 -5.76 10.16
N VAL A 41 22.95 -6.40 9.00
CA VAL A 41 22.96 -5.73 7.69
C VAL A 41 21.81 -4.73 7.57
N ILE A 42 20.60 -5.12 8.00
CA ILE A 42 19.42 -4.26 7.96
C ILE A 42 19.61 -3.07 8.91
N ASP A 43 20.00 -3.29 10.16
CA ASP A 43 20.20 -2.22 11.14
C ASP A 43 21.28 -1.23 10.68
N SER A 44 22.42 -1.74 10.18
CA SER A 44 23.51 -0.91 9.65
C SER A 44 23.07 -0.04 8.47
N LYS A 45 22.20 -0.56 7.60
CA LYS A 45 21.68 0.18 6.44
C LYS A 45 20.83 1.38 6.87
N PHE A 46 20.07 1.24 7.95
CA PHE A 46 19.11 2.24 8.40
C PHE A 46 19.61 3.12 9.57
N GLN A 47 20.88 3.01 9.95
CA GLN A 47 21.50 3.79 11.04
C GLN A 47 21.44 5.33 10.85
N HIS A 48 21.23 5.79 9.61
CA HIS A 48 21.12 7.21 9.28
C HIS A 48 19.74 7.80 9.60
N ILE A 49 18.74 6.95 9.85
CA ILE A 49 17.40 7.37 10.25
C ILE A 49 17.43 7.78 11.72
N PRO A 50 16.85 8.93 12.11
CA PRO A 50 16.82 9.36 13.50
C PRO A 50 16.23 8.27 14.42
N PRO A 51 16.77 8.08 15.64
CA PRO A 51 16.38 6.98 16.52
C PRO A 51 14.87 6.87 16.79
N GLN A 52 14.17 8.00 16.85
CA GLN A 52 12.71 8.05 17.06
C GLN A 52 11.88 7.48 15.90
N TYR A 53 12.47 7.32 14.72
CA TYR A 53 11.81 6.73 13.53
C TYR A 53 12.48 5.44 13.09
N GLN A 54 13.51 4.99 13.80
CA GLN A 54 14.24 3.78 13.49
C GLN A 54 13.45 2.57 13.95
N ILE A 55 13.27 1.60 13.06
CA ILE A 55 12.60 0.34 13.34
C ILE A 55 13.66 -0.76 13.36
N ALA A 56 13.70 -1.55 14.44
CA ALA A 56 14.68 -2.63 14.59
C ALA A 56 14.50 -3.67 13.48
N ALA A 57 15.60 -4.25 13.00
CA ALA A 57 15.57 -5.27 11.95
C ALA A 57 14.65 -6.45 12.27
N CYS A 58 14.59 -6.88 13.53
CA CYS A 58 13.69 -7.94 13.98
C CYS A 58 12.21 -7.57 13.75
N ASP A 59 11.81 -6.35 14.10
CA ASP A 59 10.45 -5.85 13.90
C ASP A 59 10.12 -5.72 12.41
N LEU A 60 11.03 -5.16 11.61
CA LEU A 60 10.86 -5.05 10.16
C LEU A 60 10.62 -6.41 9.50
N VAL A 61 11.42 -7.42 9.86
CA VAL A 61 11.30 -8.76 9.30
C VAL A 61 10.03 -9.46 9.77
N ARG A 62 9.63 -9.26 11.03
CA ARG A 62 8.35 -9.75 11.55
C ARG A 62 7.18 -9.16 10.78
N GLU A 63 7.15 -7.84 10.61
CA GLU A 63 6.06 -7.17 9.88
C GLU A 63 6.05 -7.52 8.40
N PHE A 64 7.23 -7.70 7.79
CA PHE A 64 7.34 -8.16 6.43
C PHE A 64 6.75 -9.56 6.26
N ASN A 65 7.13 -10.49 7.14
CA ASN A 65 6.61 -11.85 7.12
C ASN A 65 5.10 -11.88 7.42
N SER A 66 4.57 -11.03 8.29
CA SER A 66 3.13 -10.98 8.57
C SER A 66 2.29 -10.35 7.44
N SER A 67 2.94 -9.59 6.56
CA SER A 67 2.28 -8.82 5.50
C SER A 67 2.02 -9.63 4.23
N SER A 68 0.81 -9.49 3.68
CA SER A 68 0.44 -10.12 2.39
C SER A 68 0.88 -9.33 1.16
N GLY A 69 1.59 -8.21 1.35
CA GLY A 69 2.11 -7.38 0.26
C GLY A 69 2.57 -5.99 0.72
N PRO A 70 3.14 -5.19 -0.20
CA PRO A 70 3.84 -3.94 0.14
C PRO A 70 2.95 -2.90 0.80
N GLY A 71 1.67 -2.81 0.41
CA GLY A 71 0.74 -1.87 1.02
C GLY A 71 0.30 -2.23 2.44
N ASN A 72 0.22 -3.53 2.77
CA ASN A 72 -0.06 -3.96 4.16
C ASN A 72 1.18 -3.78 5.03
N PHE A 73 2.35 -4.09 4.49
CA PHE A 73 3.63 -3.82 5.15
C PHE A 73 3.79 -2.32 5.46
N ALA A 74 3.61 -1.46 4.46
CA ALA A 74 3.66 -0.01 4.65
C ALA A 74 2.66 0.50 5.70
N LYS A 75 1.45 -0.07 5.77
CA LYS A 75 0.48 0.27 6.81
C LYS A 75 1.03 -0.05 8.21
N HIS A 76 1.66 -1.21 8.41
CA HIS A 76 2.20 -1.57 9.71
C HIS A 76 3.34 -0.62 10.09
N LEU A 77 4.25 -0.32 9.16
CA LEU A 77 5.33 0.64 9.39
C LEU A 77 4.82 2.06 9.67
N LEU A 78 3.65 2.45 9.14
CA LEU A 78 3.05 3.75 9.42
C LEU A 78 2.75 3.94 10.91
N GLU A 79 2.43 2.86 11.63
CA GLU A 79 2.15 2.87 13.07
C GLU A 79 3.45 3.10 13.89
N PHE A 80 4.60 2.67 13.38
CA PHE A 80 5.92 2.93 14.00
C PHE A 80 6.41 4.35 13.74
N ILE A 81 6.21 4.86 12.51
CA ILE A 81 6.76 6.17 12.09
C ILE A 81 5.86 7.34 12.53
N PHE A 82 4.56 7.10 12.66
CA PHE A 82 3.57 8.09 13.06
C PHE A 82 2.68 7.57 14.22
N PRO A 83 3.27 7.19 15.36
CA PRO A 83 2.52 6.61 16.47
C PRO A 83 1.43 7.57 16.99
N GLU A 84 1.67 8.89 16.92
CA GLU A 84 0.73 9.92 17.35
C GLU A 84 -0.59 9.90 16.57
N LEU A 85 -0.58 9.42 15.32
CA LEU A 85 -1.78 9.33 14.49
C LEU A 85 -2.74 8.22 14.93
N TYR A 86 -2.23 7.26 15.71
CA TYR A 86 -2.93 6.05 16.14
C TYR A 86 -3.29 6.08 17.63
N THR A 87 -3.19 7.25 18.25
CA THR A 87 -3.67 7.53 19.60
C THR A 87 -5.19 7.45 19.70
N GLN A 88 -5.71 7.52 20.93
CA GLN A 88 -7.15 7.42 21.22
C GLN A 88 -7.98 8.48 20.46
N ASP A 89 -7.40 9.66 20.20
CA ASP A 89 -8.02 10.75 19.44
C ASP A 89 -8.15 10.47 17.94
N CYS A 90 -7.51 9.40 17.44
CA CYS A 90 -7.57 8.94 16.06
C CYS A 90 -7.20 10.05 15.06
N LEU A 91 -6.14 10.79 15.36
CA LEU A 91 -5.67 11.93 14.56
C LEU A 91 -5.46 11.59 13.08
N ARG A 92 -5.12 10.34 12.77
CA ARG A 92 -4.98 9.83 11.38
C ARG A 92 -6.11 10.24 10.43
N ARG A 93 -7.34 10.44 10.94
CA ARG A 93 -8.50 10.83 10.12
C ARG A 93 -8.36 12.22 9.49
N HIS A 94 -7.60 13.10 10.13
CA HIS A 94 -7.29 14.45 9.65
C HIS A 94 -6.12 14.48 8.66
N TYR A 95 -5.57 13.32 8.30
CA TYR A 95 -4.44 13.24 7.38
C TYR A 95 -4.79 12.44 6.12
N SER A 96 -4.05 12.71 5.06
CA SER A 96 -3.91 11.85 3.89
C SER A 96 -2.45 11.89 3.43
N TYR A 97 -2.06 10.95 2.57
CA TYR A 97 -0.68 10.83 2.13
C TYR A 97 -0.12 12.13 1.50
N HIS A 98 -0.91 12.84 0.68
CA HIS A 98 -0.52 14.10 0.03
C HIS A 98 -1.30 15.33 0.53
N GLY A 99 -2.14 15.17 1.55
CA GLY A 99 -3.15 16.17 1.90
C GLY A 99 -4.37 16.11 0.98
N ASP A 100 -5.47 16.68 1.43
CA ASP A 100 -6.70 16.83 0.65
C ASP A 100 -7.43 18.09 1.10
N PHE A 101 -7.28 19.16 0.32
CA PHE A 101 -7.85 20.46 0.64
C PHE A 101 -9.39 20.42 0.74
N LYS A 102 -10.06 19.62 -0.10
CA LYS A 102 -11.53 19.53 -0.11
C LYS A 102 -12.09 18.89 1.17
N ASN A 103 -11.31 18.00 1.77
CA ASN A 103 -11.70 17.25 2.97
C ASN A 103 -10.98 17.75 4.23
N ASN A 104 -10.33 18.92 4.17
CA ASN A 104 -9.52 19.50 5.25
C ASN A 104 -8.52 18.49 5.85
N LYS A 105 -7.85 17.72 4.99
CA LYS A 105 -6.83 16.76 5.42
C LYS A 105 -5.43 17.32 5.22
N ASN A 106 -4.62 17.23 6.25
CA ASN A 106 -3.21 17.59 6.22
C ASN A 106 -2.39 16.51 5.49
N PRO A 107 -1.34 16.90 4.76
CA PRO A 107 -0.36 15.95 4.27
C PRO A 107 0.39 15.31 5.45
N LEU A 108 0.84 14.07 5.25
CA LEU A 108 1.83 13.48 6.16
C LEU A 108 3.17 14.21 6.02
N ASP A 109 3.97 14.16 7.08
CA ASP A 109 5.34 14.68 7.08
C ASP A 109 6.17 14.00 5.99
N GLN A 110 6.68 14.81 5.06
CA GLN A 110 7.38 14.33 3.87
C GLN A 110 8.73 13.67 4.22
N VAL A 111 9.43 14.13 5.26
CA VAL A 111 10.70 13.54 5.70
C VAL A 111 10.44 12.14 6.24
N ARG A 112 9.42 11.99 7.08
CA ARG A 112 9.01 10.70 7.62
C ARG A 112 8.50 9.74 6.55
N ILE A 113 7.82 10.26 5.52
CA ILE A 113 7.48 9.48 4.33
C ILE A 113 8.73 8.91 3.65
N GLN A 114 9.85 9.65 3.58
CA GLN A 114 11.07 9.12 2.96
C GLN A 114 11.61 7.90 3.72
N PHE A 115 11.54 7.89 5.05
CA PHE A 115 11.92 6.70 5.84
C PHE A 115 11.01 5.51 5.52
N LEU A 116 9.70 5.75 5.43
CA LEU A 116 8.74 4.72 5.02
C LEU A 116 9.06 4.15 3.62
N VAL A 117 9.38 5.02 2.65
CA VAL A 117 9.78 4.62 1.29
C VAL A 117 11.04 3.74 1.34
N GLN A 118 12.07 4.15 2.09
CA GLN A 118 13.32 3.40 2.23
C GLN A 118 13.08 2.00 2.80
N TYR A 119 12.29 1.87 3.86
CA TYR A 119 11.96 0.58 4.44
C TYR A 119 11.18 -0.31 3.47
N VAL A 120 10.08 0.20 2.90
CA VAL A 120 9.23 -0.60 2.00
C VAL A 120 9.99 -1.04 0.75
N CYS A 121 10.77 -0.15 0.13
CA CYS A 121 11.52 -0.44 -1.08
C CYS A 121 12.74 -1.36 -0.85
N HIS A 122 13.17 -1.54 0.40
CA HIS A 122 14.18 -2.54 0.72
C HIS A 122 13.65 -3.97 0.61
N PHE A 123 12.42 -4.18 1.06
CA PHE A 123 11.76 -5.49 1.08
C PHE A 123 10.93 -5.78 -0.18
N TYR A 124 10.42 -4.73 -0.82
CA TYR A 124 9.62 -4.78 -2.05
C TYR A 124 10.24 -3.87 -3.12
N PRO A 125 11.36 -4.25 -3.74
CA PRO A 125 12.04 -3.42 -4.73
C PRO A 125 11.15 -3.08 -5.95
N GLU A 126 10.14 -3.88 -6.24
CA GLU A 126 9.19 -3.66 -7.34
C GLU A 126 8.32 -2.41 -7.15
N VAL A 127 8.10 -1.96 -5.89
CA VAL A 127 7.31 -0.74 -5.63
C VAL A 127 8.13 0.55 -5.68
N LYS A 128 9.43 0.48 -6.00
CA LYS A 128 10.25 1.68 -6.26
C LYS A 128 9.72 2.50 -7.44
N GLN A 129 9.04 1.85 -8.39
CA GLN A 129 8.43 2.53 -9.52
C GLN A 129 7.28 3.45 -9.06
N PRO A 130 7.24 4.74 -9.45
CA PRO A 130 6.26 5.69 -8.93
C PRO A 130 4.79 5.25 -9.10
N GLN A 131 4.46 4.60 -10.22
CA GLN A 131 3.11 4.09 -10.46
C GLN A 131 2.76 2.92 -9.53
N ALA A 132 3.70 1.97 -9.35
CA ALA A 132 3.52 0.86 -8.43
C ALA A 132 3.39 1.36 -6.97
N TRP A 133 4.22 2.33 -6.57
CA TRP A 133 4.11 2.99 -5.27
C TRP A 133 2.73 3.61 -5.04
N LYS A 134 2.24 4.39 -6.01
CA LYS A 134 0.94 5.06 -5.92
C LYS A 134 -0.20 4.05 -5.81
N LEU A 135 -0.21 3.03 -6.67
CA LEU A 135 -1.28 2.05 -6.75
C LEU A 135 -1.28 1.08 -5.55
N MET A 136 -0.11 0.57 -5.15
CA MET A 136 -0.01 -0.49 -4.16
C MET A 136 0.14 0.04 -2.73
N VAL A 137 0.85 1.16 -2.55
CA VAL A 137 1.23 1.67 -1.22
C VAL A 137 0.41 2.88 -0.81
N VAL A 138 0.43 3.97 -1.59
CA VAL A 138 -0.28 5.21 -1.25
C VAL A 138 -1.78 4.97 -1.08
N THR A 139 -2.37 4.18 -1.97
CA THR A 139 -3.79 3.81 -1.89
C THR A 139 -4.11 3.08 -0.58
N LYS A 140 -3.23 2.15 -0.14
CA LYS A 140 -3.41 1.40 1.11
C LYS A 140 -3.21 2.25 2.36
N ILE A 141 -2.24 3.16 2.34
CA ILE A 141 -2.04 4.14 3.42
C ILE A 141 -3.28 5.02 3.58
N ASN A 142 -3.78 5.61 2.49
CA ASN A 142 -4.98 6.44 2.54
C ASN A 142 -6.22 5.67 3.02
N GLN A 143 -6.34 4.38 2.67
CA GLN A 143 -7.39 3.53 3.24
C GLN A 143 -7.23 3.37 4.76
N ALA A 144 -6.01 3.15 5.26
CA ALA A 144 -5.75 3.01 6.69
C ALA A 144 -6.05 4.30 7.46
N LEU A 145 -5.65 5.46 6.94
CA LEU A 145 -5.91 6.78 7.54
C LEU A 145 -7.42 7.12 7.60
N ARG A 146 -8.22 6.60 6.66
CA ARG A 146 -9.68 6.81 6.62
C ARG A 146 -10.45 5.84 7.52
N ARG A 147 -9.93 4.64 7.78
CA ARG A 147 -10.69 3.59 8.49
C ARG A 147 -10.93 3.98 9.97
N PRO A 148 -12.17 3.89 10.47
CA PRO A 148 -12.43 4.05 11.90
C PRO A 148 -11.71 2.94 12.70
N VAL A 149 -11.28 3.25 13.92
CA VAL A 149 -10.74 2.22 14.83
C VAL A 149 -11.85 1.19 15.02
N LYS A 150 -11.55 -0.08 14.75
CA LYS A 150 -12.44 -1.17 15.17
C LYS A 150 -12.44 -1.13 16.70
N GLN A 151 -13.47 -0.53 17.30
CA GLN A 151 -13.77 -0.79 18.69
C GLN A 151 -13.98 -2.30 18.77
N GLN A 152 -13.04 -3.03 19.37
CA GLN A 152 -13.35 -4.36 19.84
C GLN A 152 -14.49 -4.15 20.83
N LYS A 153 -15.71 -4.55 20.43
CA LYS A 153 -16.77 -4.79 21.40
C LYS A 153 -16.15 -5.78 22.38
N LYS A 154 -15.80 -5.32 23.58
CA LYS A 154 -15.70 -6.20 24.73
C LYS A 154 -17.07 -6.86 24.79
N SER A 155 -17.15 -8.12 24.39
CA SER A 155 -18.25 -8.97 24.79
C SER A 155 -18.19 -8.99 26.32
N VAL A 156 -18.98 -8.12 26.95
CA VAL A 156 -19.24 -8.23 28.38
C VAL A 156 -19.98 -9.55 28.51
N LEU A 157 -19.31 -10.50 29.16
CA LEU A 157 -19.87 -11.77 29.62
C LEU A 157 -21.08 -11.52 30.51
#